data_AF-A0A8T4NG60-F1
#
_entry.id   AF-A0A8T4NG60-F1
#
_cell.length_a   1.000
_cell.length_b   1.000
_cell.length_c   1.000
_cell.angle_alpha   90.00
_cell.angle_beta   90.00
_cell.angle_gamma   90.00
#
_symmetry.space_group_name_H-M   'P 1'
#
loop_
_entity.id
_entity.type
_entity.pdbx_description
1 polymer ?
#
loop_
_entity_poly.entity_id
_entity_poly.type
_entity_poly.pdbx_seq_one_letter_code
_entity_poly.pdbx_strand_id
1 'polypeptide(L)'
;MLPRWHIVYGALFSAILWISVPQIEIKYLAIVFLASVFIDFDHYLCAVKNTGSWSLFHSFQYHKIQNKVLNILERKGKKPRSDFHLFHTVEFHALIGILGIWIAPFFYLFIGMAFHSFLDLFSLLKTEKIHRREYFFFNWLKR
;
A
#
# COMPACT_ATOMS: atom_id res chain seq x y z
N MET A 1 -0.55 -3.93 -6.04
CA MET A 1 -1.14 -4.16 -7.38
C MET A 1 -0.52 -3.13 -8.33
N LEU A 2 -0.94 -2.89 -9.57
CA LEU A 2 -0.41 -1.72 -10.31
C LEU A 2 -1.05 -0.43 -9.74
N PRO A 3 -0.30 0.68 -9.58
CA PRO A 3 -0.82 1.94 -9.01
C PRO A 3 -2.11 2.44 -9.67
N ARG A 4 -2.24 2.27 -11.00
CA ARG A 4 -3.44 2.66 -11.76
C ARG A 4 -4.73 2.04 -11.22
N TRP A 5 -4.68 0.83 -10.68
CA TRP A 5 -5.86 0.16 -10.14
C TRP A 5 -6.24 0.69 -8.76
N HIS A 6 -5.26 1.12 -7.95
CA HIS A 6 -5.54 1.79 -6.68
C HIS A 6 -6.25 3.13 -6.90
N ILE A 7 -5.89 3.87 -7.95
CA ILE A 7 -6.61 5.09 -8.37
C ILE A 7 -8.07 4.76 -8.73
N VAL A 8 -8.29 3.78 -9.61
CA VAL A 8 -9.63 3.42 -10.07
C VAL A 8 -10.50 2.91 -8.93
N TYR A 9 -10.01 1.93 -8.16
CA TYR A 9 -10.78 1.36 -7.06
C TYR A 9 -10.93 2.32 -5.89
N GLY A 10 -9.93 3.16 -5.62
CA GLY A 10 -10.01 4.22 -4.62
C GLY A 10 -11.10 5.23 -4.96
N ALA A 11 -11.17 5.68 -6.22
CA ALA A 11 -12.22 6.59 -6.68
C ALA A 11 -13.60 5.95 -6.58
N LEU A 12 -13.72 4.68 -7.01
CA LEU A 12 -14.98 3.92 -6.89
C LEU A 12 -15.40 3.75 -5.43
N PHE A 13 -14.48 3.42 -4.54
CA PHE A 13 -14.75 3.25 -3.12
C PHE A 13 -15.19 4.55 -2.45
N SER A 14 -14.52 5.67 -2.73
CA SER A 14 -14.96 6.98 -2.24
C SER A 14 -16.34 7.38 -2.78
N ALA A 15 -16.66 7.05 -4.02
CA ALA A 15 -18.00 7.29 -4.57
C ALA A 15 -19.08 6.43 -3.88
N ILE A 16 -18.79 5.17 -3.60
CA ILE A 16 -19.68 4.28 -2.84
C ILE A 16 -19.92 4.85 -1.42
N LEU A 17 -18.87 5.33 -0.73
CA LEU A 17 -19.00 5.95 0.58
C LEU A 17 -19.86 7.21 0.53
N TRP A 18 -19.68 8.05 -0.49
CA TRP A 18 -20.47 9.28 -0.68
C TRP A 18 -21.96 8.98 -0.84
N ILE A 19 -22.32 7.97 -1.63
CA ILE A 19 -23.72 7.57 -1.85
C ILE A 19 -24.30 6.90 -0.59
N SER A 20 -23.51 6.06 0.09
CA SER A 20 -23.98 5.26 1.22
C SER A 20 -24.10 6.07 2.51
N VAL A 21 -23.25 7.09 2.69
CA VAL A 21 -23.20 7.95 3.88
C VAL A 21 -23.06 9.40 3.43
N PRO A 22 -24.16 10.02 2.93
CA PRO A 22 -24.12 11.36 2.35
C PRO A 22 -23.74 12.48 3.35
N GLN A 23 -23.71 12.18 4.65
CA GLN A 23 -23.29 13.11 5.70
C GLN A 23 -21.76 13.29 5.77
N ILE A 24 -20.97 12.45 5.09
CA ILE A 24 -19.52 12.59 5.07
C ILE A 24 -19.14 13.85 4.28
N GLU A 25 -18.42 14.77 4.93
CA GLU A 25 -17.90 15.95 4.26
C GLU A 25 -16.95 15.57 3.10
N ILE A 26 -17.02 16.31 1.98
CA ILE A 26 -16.21 16.06 0.78
C ILE A 26 -14.71 15.98 1.08
N LYS A 27 -14.22 16.80 2.03
CA LYS A 27 -12.80 16.77 2.46
C LYS A 27 -12.37 15.41 3.00
N TYR A 28 -13.26 14.68 3.68
CA TYR A 28 -12.97 13.36 4.21
C TYR A 28 -13.01 12.27 3.12
N LEU A 29 -13.93 12.38 2.16
CA LEU A 29 -13.93 11.53 0.97
C LEU A 29 -12.65 11.69 0.14
N ALA A 30 -12.16 12.93 0.02
CA ALA A 30 -10.87 13.23 -0.59
C ALA A 30 -9.72 12.58 0.19
N ILE A 31 -9.71 12.67 1.53
CA ILE A 31 -8.71 11.98 2.37
C ILE A 31 -8.75 10.46 2.12
N VAL A 32 -9.92 9.82 2.11
CA VAL A 32 -10.03 8.37 1.82
C VAL A 32 -9.42 8.04 0.45
N PHE A 33 -9.79 8.81 -0.59
CA PHE A 33 -9.29 8.59 -1.94
C PHE A 33 -7.77 8.75 -1.99
N LEU A 34 -7.25 9.89 -1.51
CA LEU A 34 -5.83 10.20 -1.53
C LEU A 34 -5.02 9.18 -0.71
N ALA A 35 -5.51 8.79 0.47
CA ALA A 35 -4.90 7.76 1.30
C ALA A 35 -4.80 6.41 0.57
N SER A 36 -5.85 6.02 -0.15
CA SER A 36 -5.87 4.77 -0.91
C SER A 36 -4.89 4.74 -2.10
N VAL A 37 -4.39 5.89 -2.54
CA VAL A 37 -3.43 6.01 -3.64
C VAL A 37 -2.01 6.28 -3.11
N PHE A 38 -1.87 7.21 -2.17
CA PHE A 38 -0.57 7.69 -1.70
C PHE A 38 0.10 6.80 -0.66
N ILE A 39 -0.58 5.78 -0.13
CA ILE A 39 0.08 4.75 0.68
C ILE A 39 1.21 4.05 -0.10
N ASP A 40 1.10 3.92 -1.43
CA ASP A 40 2.16 3.42 -2.33
C ASP A 40 3.39 4.33 -2.42
N PHE A 41 3.36 5.53 -1.81
CA PHE A 41 4.50 6.44 -1.86
C PHE A 41 5.76 5.84 -1.18
N ASP A 42 5.59 4.92 -0.23
CA ASP A 42 6.72 4.22 0.37
C ASP A 42 7.47 3.31 -0.64
N HIS A 43 6.78 2.73 -1.63
CA HIS A 43 7.40 2.01 -2.75
C HIS A 43 8.32 2.93 -3.57
N TYR A 44 7.90 4.17 -3.78
CA TYR A 44 8.71 5.17 -4.46
C TYR A 44 9.96 5.50 -3.63
N LEU A 45 9.79 5.83 -2.35
CA LEU A 45 10.91 6.14 -1.45
C LEU A 45 11.91 4.99 -1.35
N CYS A 46 11.43 3.74 -1.30
CA CYS A 46 12.27 2.56 -1.31
C CYS A 46 13.11 2.46 -2.60
N ALA A 47 12.50 2.69 -3.76
CA ALA A 47 13.21 2.71 -5.02
C ALA A 47 14.24 3.86 -5.10
N VAL A 48 13.90 5.05 -4.61
CA VAL A 48 14.84 6.18 -4.54
C VAL A 48 16.04 5.82 -3.67
N LYS A 49 15.81 5.23 -2.49
CA LYS A 49 16.88 4.78 -1.58
C LYS A 49 17.80 3.75 -2.24
N ASN A 50 17.24 2.79 -2.98
CA ASN A 50 18.00 1.69 -3.58
C ASN A 50 18.68 2.05 -4.91
N THR A 51 18.17 3.05 -5.65
CA THR A 51 18.72 3.46 -6.94
C THR A 51 19.48 4.78 -6.91
N GLY A 52 19.28 5.61 -5.88
CA GLY A 52 19.79 6.98 -5.80
C GLY A 52 19.07 7.98 -6.73
N SER A 53 18.04 7.54 -7.46
CA SER A 53 17.36 8.35 -8.48
C SER A 53 15.97 8.79 -8.01
N TRP A 54 15.71 10.10 -8.05
CA TRP A 54 14.39 10.72 -7.79
C TRP A 54 13.43 10.63 -8.98
N SER A 55 13.82 9.93 -10.04
CA SER A 55 12.98 9.79 -11.22
C SER A 55 11.92 8.72 -11.01
N LEU A 56 10.64 9.09 -11.17
CA LEU A 56 9.51 8.15 -11.14
C LEU A 56 9.70 7.00 -12.13
N PHE A 57 10.26 7.27 -13.31
CA PHE A 57 10.55 6.25 -14.31
C PHE A 57 11.55 5.20 -13.80
N HIS A 58 12.61 5.63 -13.11
CA HIS A 58 13.57 4.73 -12.49
C HIS A 58 12.93 3.89 -11.38
N SER A 59 12.00 4.48 -10.61
CA SER A 59 11.23 3.73 -9.60
C SER A 59 10.39 2.60 -10.23
N PHE A 60 9.68 2.89 -11.33
CA PHE A 60 8.93 1.86 -12.05
C PHE A 60 9.85 0.77 -12.63
N GLN A 61 11.00 1.16 -13.19
CA GLN A 61 11.97 0.20 -13.71
C GLN A 61 12.55 -0.68 -12.61
N TYR A 62 12.89 -0.10 -11.46
CA TYR A 62 13.38 -0.81 -10.29
C TYR A 62 12.40 -1.90 -9.86
N HIS A 63 11.12 -1.56 -9.63
CA HIS A 63 10.09 -2.52 -9.22
C HIS A 63 9.81 -3.58 -10.29
N LYS A 64 9.90 -3.23 -11.58
CA LYS A 64 9.80 -4.18 -12.68
C LYS A 64 10.93 -5.21 -12.68
N ILE A 65 12.17 -4.78 -12.43
CA ILE A 65 13.35 -5.65 -12.34
C ILE A 65 13.26 -6.52 -11.09
N GLN A 66 12.96 -5.93 -9.93
CA GLN A 66 12.77 -6.66 -8.68
C GLN A 66 11.73 -7.76 -8.81
N ASN A 67 10.55 -7.46 -9.38
CA ASN A 67 9.52 -8.47 -9.58
C ASN A 67 9.99 -9.62 -10.50
N LYS A 68 10.78 -9.35 -11.55
CA LYS A 68 11.39 -10.39 -12.39
C LYS A 68 12.35 -11.27 -11.58
N VAL A 69 13.23 -10.67 -10.77
CA VAL A 69 14.17 -11.40 -9.91
C VAL A 69 13.43 -12.30 -8.91
N LEU A 70 12.41 -11.76 -8.23
CA LEU A 70 11.57 -12.53 -7.30
C LEU A 70 10.89 -13.72 -7.99
N ASN A 71 10.31 -13.51 -9.19
CA ASN A 71 9.70 -14.59 -9.98
C ASN A 71 10.72 -15.68 -10.37
N ILE A 72 11.96 -15.32 -10.70
CA ILE A 72 13.02 -16.29 -11.03
C ILE A 72 13.40 -17.12 -9.79
N LEU A 73 13.54 -16.48 -8.63
CA LEU A 73 13.88 -17.17 -7.38
C LEU A 73 12.76 -18.14 -6.94
N GLU A 74 11.49 -17.75 -7.11
CA GLU A 74 10.35 -18.64 -6.85
C GLU A 74 10.33 -19.87 -7.74
N ARG A 75 10.63 -19.71 -9.04
CA ARG A 75 10.76 -20.84 -9.96
C ARG A 75 11.88 -21.81 -9.57
N LYS A 76 12.85 -21.36 -8.78
CA LYS A 76 13.92 -22.17 -8.18
C LYS A 76 13.53 -22.76 -6.82
N GLY A 77 12.26 -22.66 -6.41
CA GLY A 77 11.76 -23.16 -5.13
C GLY A 77 12.09 -22.29 -3.92
N LYS A 78 12.65 -21.09 -4.12
CA LYS A 78 12.94 -20.15 -3.03
C LYS A 78 11.69 -19.31 -2.72
N LYS A 79 11.55 -18.83 -1.48
CA LYS A 79 10.50 -17.90 -1.06
C LYS A 79 11.09 -16.54 -0.73
N PRO A 80 11.53 -15.75 -1.73
CA PRO A 80 12.18 -14.48 -1.49
C PRO A 80 11.17 -13.45 -0.92
N ARG A 81 11.66 -12.54 -0.09
CA ARG A 81 10.88 -11.39 0.38
C ARG A 81 11.18 -10.16 -0.47
N SER A 82 10.17 -9.33 -0.66
CA SER A 82 10.27 -8.01 -1.30
C SER A 82 10.82 -6.99 -0.30
N ASP A 83 11.00 -5.76 -0.78
CA ASP A 83 11.40 -4.63 0.04
C ASP A 83 10.40 -4.34 1.15
N PHE A 84 10.89 -3.62 2.16
CA PHE A 84 10.08 -3.17 3.29
C PHE A 84 9.33 -1.88 2.94
N HIS A 85 8.02 -1.90 3.18
CA HIS A 85 7.10 -0.81 2.87
C HIS A 85 6.38 -0.41 4.16
N LEU A 86 6.86 0.67 4.80
CA LEU A 86 6.44 1.08 6.15
C LEU A 86 4.93 1.31 6.24
N PHE A 87 4.34 1.95 5.23
CA PHE A 87 2.93 2.32 5.27
C PHE A 87 2.01 1.11 5.11
N HIS A 88 2.55 -0.02 4.64
CA HIS A 88 1.86 -1.29 4.49
C HIS A 88 1.94 -2.21 5.71
N THR A 89 2.63 -1.77 6.77
CA THR A 89 2.75 -2.55 8.00
C THR A 89 1.49 -2.45 8.87
N VAL A 90 1.20 -3.53 9.60
CA VAL A 90 0.08 -3.59 10.54
C VAL A 90 0.28 -2.58 11.66
N GLU A 91 1.51 -2.39 12.13
CA GLU A 91 1.85 -1.43 13.18
C GLU A 91 1.55 0.01 12.75
N PHE A 92 1.91 0.38 11.51
CA PHE A 92 1.61 1.71 10.99
C PHE A 92 0.10 1.92 10.82
N HIS A 93 -0.63 0.91 10.32
CA HIS A 93 -2.09 0.97 10.26
C HIS A 93 -2.73 1.11 11.65
N ALA A 94 -2.25 0.35 12.62
CA ALA A 94 -2.73 0.42 14.01
C ALA A 94 -2.51 1.80 14.60
N LEU A 95 -1.33 2.41 14.39
CA LEU A 95 -1.04 3.78 14.83
C LEU A 95 -2.03 4.78 14.24
N ILE A 96 -2.23 4.77 12.92
CA ILE A 96 -3.16 5.69 12.24
C ILE A 96 -4.61 5.45 12.69
N GLY A 97 -5.01 4.19 12.87
CA GLY A 97 -6.34 3.82 13.38
C GLY A 97 -6.58 4.30 14.82
N ILE A 98 -5.58 4.14 15.70
CA ILE A 98 -5.61 4.64 17.08
C ILE A 98 -5.77 6.17 17.09
N LEU A 99 -4.96 6.90 16.30
CA LEU A 99 -5.11 8.36 16.16
C LEU A 99 -6.50 8.76 15.64
N GLY A 100 -7.10 7.92 14.77
CA GLY A 100 -8.44 8.11 14.23
C GLY A 100 -9.56 8.10 15.29
N ILE A 101 -9.33 7.54 16.48
CA ILE A 101 -10.31 7.56 17.57
C ILE A 101 -10.58 8.98 18.06
N TRP A 102 -9.55 9.83 18.09
CA TRP A 102 -9.66 11.21 18.61
C TRP A 102 -9.69 12.27 17.51
N ILE A 103 -9.15 11.98 16.33
CA ILE A 103 -8.95 12.97 15.27
C ILE A 103 -9.58 12.45 13.97
N ALA A 104 -10.75 12.99 13.62
CA ALA A 104 -11.56 12.53 12.49
C ALA A 104 -10.78 12.37 11.16
N PRO A 105 -9.91 13.32 10.72
CA PRO A 105 -9.06 13.11 9.55
C PRO A 105 -8.27 11.80 9.54
N PHE A 106 -7.71 11.37 10.69
CA PHE A 106 -6.94 10.12 10.78
C PHE A 106 -7.82 8.88 10.65
N PHE A 107 -9.10 8.94 11.06
CA PHE A 107 -10.05 7.86 10.85
C PHE A 107 -10.31 7.63 9.35
N TYR A 108 -10.53 8.70 8.59
CA TYR A 108 -10.72 8.60 7.14
C TYR A 108 -9.42 8.23 6.40
N LEU A 109 -8.27 8.70 6.88
CA LEU A 109 -6.95 8.26 6.40
C LEU A 109 -6.78 6.74 6.59
N PHE A 110 -7.11 6.23 7.78
CA PHE A 110 -7.09 4.81 8.10
C PHE A 110 -8.00 4.00 7.17
N ILE A 111 -9.25 4.45 6.92
CA ILE A 111 -10.18 3.78 6.01
C ILE A 111 -9.57 3.63 4.60
N GLY A 112 -9.01 4.71 4.05
CA GLY A 112 -8.39 4.67 2.72
C GLY A 112 -7.17 3.76 2.66
N MET A 113 -6.32 3.79 3.70
CA MET A 113 -5.16 2.90 3.81
C MET A 113 -5.57 1.42 3.93
N ALA A 114 -6.55 1.12 4.79
CA ALA A 114 -7.06 -0.23 4.99
C ALA A 114 -7.65 -0.79 3.70
N PHE A 115 -8.41 0.03 2.96
CA PHE A 115 -8.94 -0.35 1.66
C PHE A 115 -7.84 -0.67 0.64
N HIS A 116 -6.79 0.15 0.56
CA HIS A 116 -5.64 -0.15 -0.29
C HIS A 116 -4.98 -1.48 0.10
N SER A 117 -4.65 -1.66 1.38
CA SER A 117 -4.00 -2.87 1.89
C SER A 117 -4.85 -4.12 1.65
N PHE A 118 -6.18 -3.99 1.71
CA PHE A 118 -7.11 -5.05 1.34
C PHE A 118 -7.00 -5.45 -0.14
N LEU A 119 -6.99 -4.49 -1.06
CA LEU A 119 -6.84 -4.77 -2.50
C LEU A 119 -5.51 -5.46 -2.81
N ASP A 120 -4.45 -5.04 -2.14
CA ASP A 120 -3.15 -5.68 -2.27
C ASP A 120 -3.12 -7.10 -1.73
N LEU A 121 -3.68 -7.33 -0.54
CA LEU A 121 -3.80 -8.66 0.04
C LEU A 121 -4.59 -9.58 -0.88
N PHE A 122 -5.71 -9.08 -1.44
CA PHE A 122 -6.51 -9.81 -2.42
C PHE A 122 -5.70 -10.16 -3.67
N SER A 123 -4.93 -9.20 -4.21
CA SER A 123 -4.05 -9.45 -5.36
C SER A 123 -2.95 -10.47 -5.05
N LEU A 124 -2.36 -10.44 -3.85
CA LEU A 124 -1.33 -11.38 -3.42
C LEU A 124 -1.88 -12.78 -3.18
N LEU A 125 -3.08 -12.88 -2.59
CA LEU A 125 -3.82 -14.14 -2.42
C LEU A 125 -4.10 -14.77 -3.79
N LYS A 126 -4.68 -14.00 -4.72
CA LYS A 126 -5.01 -14.46 -6.07
C LYS A 126 -3.79 -14.94 -6.87
N THR A 127 -2.59 -14.43 -6.53
CA THR A 127 -1.34 -14.81 -7.21
C THR A 127 -0.46 -15.74 -6.38
N GLU A 128 -0.93 -16.21 -5.22
CA GLU A 128 -0.22 -17.08 -4.27
C GLU A 128 1.13 -16.52 -3.79
N LYS A 129 1.25 -15.19 -3.75
CA LYS A 129 2.51 -14.44 -3.49
C LYS A 129 2.54 -13.73 -2.13
N ILE A 130 1.68 -14.12 -1.19
CA ILE A 130 1.61 -13.53 0.16
C ILE A 130 2.98 -13.50 0.84
N HIS A 131 3.76 -14.58 0.69
CA HIS A 131 5.07 -14.73 1.32
C HIS A 131 6.09 -13.65 0.93
N ARG A 132 5.85 -12.89 -0.15
CA ARG A 132 6.74 -11.82 -0.60
C ARG A 132 6.65 -10.57 0.28
N ARG A 133 5.51 -10.32 0.92
CA ARG A 133 5.27 -9.07 1.67
C ARG A 133 5.67 -9.26 3.14
N GLU A 134 6.39 -8.28 3.68
CA GLU A 134 6.57 -8.16 5.13
C GLU A 134 5.43 -7.32 5.69
N TYR A 135 4.63 -7.92 6.58
CA TYR A 135 3.45 -7.27 7.16
C TYR A 135 3.75 -6.60 8.50
N PHE A 136 4.87 -6.96 9.14
CA PHE A 136 5.19 -6.53 10.49
C PHE A 136 6.52 -5.77 10.51
N PHE A 137 6.47 -4.53 10.99
CA PHE A 137 7.65 -3.70 11.21
C PHE A 137 8.66 -4.37 12.16
N PHE A 138 8.18 -4.99 13.24
CA PHE A 138 9.08 -5.61 14.22
C PHE A 138 9.80 -6.85 13.69
N ASN A 139 9.20 -7.57 12.73
CA ASN A 139 9.88 -8.69 12.07
C ASN A 139 10.99 -8.22 11.14
N TRP A 140 10.83 -7.03 10.56
CA TRP A 140 11.86 -6.40 9.75
C TRP A 140 13.06 -5.95 10.59
N LEU A 141 12.82 -5.36 11.77
CA LEU A 141 13.88 -4.91 12.70
C LEU A 141 14.75 -6.03 13.28
N LYS A 142 14.25 -7.27 13.32
CA LYS A 142 14.98 -8.43 13.87
C LYS A 142 16.03 -9.02 12.91
N ARG A 143 16.16 -8.47 11.70
CA ARG A 143 17.12 -8.92 10.70
C ARG A 143 18.41 -8.13 10.77
#